data_AF-A0A7J2JMM1-F1
#
_entry.id   AF-A0A7J2JMM1-F1
#
_cell.length_a   1.000
_cell.length_b   1.000
_cell.length_c   1.000
_cell.angle_alpha   90.00
_cell.angle_beta   90.00
_cell.angle_gamma   90.00
#
_symmetry.space_group_name_H-M   'P 1'
#
loop_
_entity.id
_entity.type
_entity.pdbx_description
1 polymer ?
#
loop_
_entity_poly.entity_id
_entity_poly.type
_entity_poly.pdbx_seq_one_letter_code
_entity_poly.pdbx_strand_id
1 'polypeptide(L)'
;MVAFDERLRDPVTGLPLELFSWEEVEKELRPVRIRTERRRGRDVTIIENLPFSKETMKSFLKEMKRILACGGTYKDGYVLLQGDHRYKVAKLLNEKWGIPEEQIEIE
;
A
#
# COMPACT_ATOMS: atom_id res chain seq x y z
N MET A 1 -24.93 5.02 39.27
CA MET A 1 -24.63 6.18 38.41
C MET A 1 -23.11 6.29 38.39
N VAL A 2 -22.46 5.64 37.43
CA VAL A 2 -21.01 5.36 37.50
C VAL A 2 -20.23 6.54 36.94
N ALA A 3 -19.23 6.98 37.70
CA ALA A 3 -18.36 8.10 37.41
C ALA A 3 -17.75 8.01 36.01
N PHE A 4 -17.90 9.07 35.22
CA PHE A 4 -17.31 9.21 33.90
C PHE A 4 -15.86 9.67 34.08
N ASP A 5 -14.96 8.67 34.12
CA ASP A 5 -13.50 8.74 34.16
C ASP A 5 -12.92 10.00 33.45
N GLU A 6 -12.24 10.87 34.21
CA GLU A 6 -11.57 12.11 33.75
C GLU A 6 -10.31 11.80 32.90
N ARG A 7 -10.49 11.18 31.74
CA ARG A 7 -9.38 11.00 30.77
C ARG A 7 -9.20 12.26 29.95
N LEU A 8 -7.95 12.65 29.70
CA LEU A 8 -7.56 13.77 28.85
C LEU A 8 -8.26 13.64 27.48
N ARG A 9 -9.14 14.58 27.14
CA ARG A 9 -9.91 14.61 25.88
C ARG A 9 -9.42 15.76 25.01
N ASP A 10 -9.37 15.54 23.71
CA ASP A 10 -9.02 16.58 22.75
C ASP A 10 -10.05 17.73 22.82
N PRO A 11 -9.63 18.99 23.00
CA PRO A 11 -10.55 20.12 23.22
C PRO A 11 -11.32 20.55 21.96
N VAL A 12 -10.95 20.05 20.77
CA VAL A 12 -11.62 20.36 19.50
C VAL A 12 -12.67 19.29 19.15
N THR A 13 -12.40 18.03 19.47
CA THR A 13 -13.20 16.87 19.03
C THR A 13 -13.88 16.11 20.18
N GLY A 14 -13.45 16.30 21.43
CA GLY A 14 -14.03 15.64 22.62
C GLY A 14 -13.70 14.16 22.76
N LEU A 15 -12.89 13.62 21.84
CA LEU A 15 -12.44 12.23 21.82
C LEU A 15 -11.31 12.04 22.86
N PRO A 16 -11.29 10.91 23.60
CA PRO A 16 -10.18 10.60 24.50
C PRO A 16 -8.86 10.53 23.71
N LEU A 17 -7.82 11.22 24.18
CA LEU A 17 -6.52 11.30 23.48
C LEU A 17 -5.84 9.92 23.32
N GLU A 18 -6.22 8.96 24.16
CA GLU A 18 -5.78 7.55 24.14
C GLU A 18 -6.41 6.71 23.00
N LEU A 19 -7.50 7.20 22.37
CA LEU A 19 -8.29 6.44 21.38
C LEU A 19 -7.83 6.65 19.93
N PHE A 20 -6.94 7.60 19.68
CA PHE A 20 -6.22 7.68 18.42
C PHE A 20 -4.88 6.99 18.58
N SER A 21 -4.82 5.71 18.20
CA SER A 21 -3.54 5.11 17.85
C SER A 21 -3.02 5.86 16.62
N TRP A 22 -2.17 6.85 16.84
CA TRP A 22 -1.50 7.59 15.76
C TRP A 22 -0.79 6.63 14.77
N GLU A 23 -0.37 5.47 15.27
CA GLU A 23 0.26 4.38 14.50
C GLU A 23 -0.68 3.72 13.48
N GLU A 24 -1.98 3.66 13.75
CA GLU A 24 -2.97 3.08 12.83
C GLU A 24 -3.32 4.06 11.69
N VAL A 25 -3.47 5.34 12.02
CA VAL A 25 -3.70 6.41 11.04
C VAL A 25 -2.50 6.56 10.10
N GLU A 26 -1.27 6.53 10.64
CA GLU A 26 -0.06 6.57 9.81
C GLU A 26 0.08 5.37 8.88
N LYS A 27 -0.42 4.19 9.27
CA LYS A 27 -0.37 2.99 8.42
C LYS A 27 -1.30 3.08 7.22
N GLU A 28 -2.49 3.66 7.38
CA GLU A 28 -3.43 3.85 6.28
C GLU A 28 -2.98 4.92 5.28
N LEU A 29 -2.20 5.92 5.74
CA LEU A 29 -1.73 7.03 4.91
C LEU A 29 -0.40 6.78 4.21
N ARG A 30 0.20 5.58 4.32
CA ARG A 30 1.51 5.33 3.70
C ARG A 30 1.40 5.34 2.16
N PRO A 31 2.34 6.01 1.48
CA PRO A 31 2.38 5.98 0.03
C PRO A 31 2.69 4.57 -0.48
N VAL A 32 2.11 4.25 -1.64
CA VAL A 32 2.43 3.05 -2.40
C VAL A 32 3.84 3.23 -2.97
N ARG A 33 4.76 2.38 -2.53
CA ARG A 33 6.16 2.47 -2.94
C ARG A 33 6.46 1.44 -4.02
N ILE A 34 7.05 1.90 -5.12
CA ILE A 34 7.43 1.07 -6.26
C ILE A 34 8.93 1.24 -6.49
N ARG A 35 9.69 0.17 -6.31
CA ARG A 35 11.15 0.18 -6.50
C ARG A 35 11.60 -0.99 -7.34
N THR A 36 12.85 -0.94 -7.81
CA THR A 36 13.48 -2.07 -8.50
C THR A 36 14.66 -2.60 -7.71
N GLU A 37 14.79 -3.92 -7.64
CA GLU A 37 15.93 -4.61 -7.05
C GLU A 37 16.48 -5.63 -8.03
N ARG A 38 17.82 -5.75 -8.11
CA ARG A 38 18.46 -6.75 -8.95
C ARG A 38 18.62 -8.06 -8.19
N ARG A 39 17.88 -9.09 -8.60
CA ARG A 39 17.92 -10.44 -8.01
C ARG A 39 18.38 -11.46 -9.04
N ARG A 40 19.43 -12.21 -8.71
CA ARG A 40 20.02 -13.24 -9.60
C ARG A 40 20.31 -12.69 -11.01
N GLY A 41 20.83 -11.47 -11.08
CA GLY A 41 21.20 -10.79 -12.33
C GLY A 41 20.03 -10.18 -13.13
N ARG A 42 18.78 -10.38 -12.71
CA ARG A 42 17.58 -9.82 -13.34
C ARG A 42 16.95 -8.74 -12.48
N ASP A 43 16.32 -7.77 -13.11
CA ASP A 43 15.56 -6.75 -12.41
C ASP A 43 14.23 -7.31 -11.92
N VAL A 44 13.81 -6.87 -10.73
CA VAL A 44 12.55 -7.23 -10.10
C VAL A 44 11.92 -5.96 -9.57
N THR A 45 10.72 -5.66 -10.04
CA THR A 45 9.90 -4.57 -9.50
C THR A 45 9.22 -5.05 -8.22
N ILE A 46 9.34 -4.25 -7.17
CA ILE A 46 8.78 -4.49 -5.84
C ILE A 46 7.76 -3.39 -5.57
N ILE A 47 6.55 -3.79 -5.18
CA ILE A 47 5.45 -2.87 -4.84
C ILE A 47 5.05 -3.12 -3.40
N GLU A 48 5.02 -2.05 -2.60
CA GLU A 48 4.76 -2.05 -1.15
C GLU A 48 3.56 -1.15 -0.81
N ASN A 49 2.97 -1.35 0.36
CA ASN A 49 1.88 -0.53 0.91
C ASN A 49 0.61 -0.43 0.03
N LEU A 50 0.30 -1.47 -0.75
CA LEU A 50 -0.96 -1.50 -1.50
C LEU A 50 -2.15 -1.61 -0.54
N PRO A 51 -3.15 -0.70 -0.59
CA PRO A 51 -4.31 -0.67 0.31
C PRO A 51 -5.38 -1.70 -0.11
N PHE A 52 -4.96 -2.90 -0.53
CA PHE A 52 -5.85 -3.93 -1.06
C PHE A 52 -6.08 -5.06 -0.05
N SER A 53 -7.30 -5.57 0.00
CA SER A 53 -7.60 -6.81 0.72
C SER A 53 -6.87 -8.00 0.09
N LYS A 54 -6.68 -9.10 0.84
CA LYS A 54 -6.03 -10.32 0.32
C LYS A 54 -6.69 -10.88 -0.94
N GLU A 55 -8.00 -10.75 -1.07
CA GLU A 55 -8.75 -11.18 -2.24
C GLU A 55 -8.46 -10.28 -3.45
N THR A 56 -8.56 -8.97 -3.24
CA THR A 56 -8.23 -7.94 -4.25
C THR A 56 -6.79 -8.10 -4.73
N MET A 57 -5.87 -8.43 -3.84
CA MET A 57 -4.46 -8.66 -4.17
C MET A 57 -4.24 -9.81 -5.15
N LYS A 58 -5.04 -10.89 -5.05
CA LYS A 58 -4.97 -12.00 -6.01
C LYS A 58 -5.41 -11.57 -7.40
N SER A 59 -6.49 -10.80 -7.48
CA SER A 59 -7.01 -10.23 -8.74
C SER A 59 -6.02 -9.24 -9.33
N PHE A 60 -5.46 -8.35 -8.51
CA PHE A 60 -4.40 -7.41 -8.88
C PHE A 60 -3.20 -8.13 -9.49
N LEU A 61 -2.65 -9.12 -8.78
CA LEU A 61 -1.49 -9.86 -9.25
C LEU A 61 -1.77 -10.62 -10.56
N LYS A 62 -2.97 -11.21 -10.71
CA LYS A 62 -3.37 -11.89 -11.95
C LYS A 62 -3.42 -10.92 -13.12
N GLU A 63 -3.98 -9.73 -12.92
CA GLU A 63 -4.09 -8.70 -13.94
C GLU A 63 -2.73 -8.11 -14.31
N MET A 64 -1.86 -7.82 -13.33
CA MET A 64 -0.51 -7.33 -13.59
C MET A 64 0.32 -8.31 -14.43
N LYS A 65 0.29 -9.61 -14.09
CA LYS A 65 0.99 -10.64 -14.87
C LYS A 65 0.48 -10.74 -16.31
N ARG A 66 -0.83 -10.55 -16.51
CA ARG A 66 -1.47 -10.57 -17.83
C ARG A 66 -1.04 -9.36 -18.68
N ILE A 67 -1.04 -8.17 -18.10
CA ILE A 67 -0.71 -6.92 -18.82
C ILE A 67 0.79 -6.80 -19.08
N LEU A 68 1.62 -7.14 -18.10
CA LEU A 68 3.08 -6.98 -18.17
C LEU A 68 3.79 -8.18 -18.79
N ALA A 69 3.05 -9.26 -19.07
CA ALA A 69 3.57 -10.52 -19.61
C ALA A 69 4.78 -11.06 -18.80
N CYS A 70 4.72 -10.93 -17.47
CA CYS A 70 5.82 -11.27 -16.57
C CYS A 70 5.38 -12.27 -15.50
N GLY A 71 6.37 -12.97 -14.91
CA GLY A 71 6.16 -13.71 -13.67
C GLY A 71 5.99 -12.75 -12.48
N GLY A 72 5.32 -13.21 -11.43
CA GLY A 72 5.22 -12.44 -10.20
C GLY A 72 4.53 -13.19 -9.06
N THR A 73 4.77 -12.72 -7.84
CA THR A 73 4.21 -13.30 -6.61
C THR A 73 3.84 -12.21 -5.61
N TYR A 74 2.90 -12.52 -4.72
CA TYR A 74 2.58 -11.70 -3.55
C TYR A 74 3.07 -12.44 -2.31
N LYS A 75 3.97 -11.81 -1.53
CA LYS A 75 4.56 -12.41 -0.34
C LYS A 75 4.83 -11.34 0.71
N ASP A 76 4.50 -11.62 1.96
CA ASP A 76 4.85 -10.78 3.11
C ASP A 76 4.38 -9.31 3.00
N GLY A 77 3.27 -9.06 2.30
CA GLY A 77 2.76 -7.70 2.08
C GLY A 77 3.29 -7.01 0.81
N TYR A 78 4.17 -7.68 0.06
CA TYR A 78 4.82 -7.13 -1.13
C TYR A 78 4.43 -7.87 -2.39
N VAL A 79 4.26 -7.13 -3.49
CA VAL A 79 4.15 -7.70 -4.83
C VAL A 79 5.52 -7.65 -5.51
N LEU A 80 5.95 -8.78 -6.02
CA LEU A 80 7.20 -8.94 -6.77
C LEU A 80 6.86 -9.27 -8.22
N LEU A 81 7.35 -8.46 -9.16
CA LEU A 81 7.17 -8.64 -10.60
C LEU A 81 8.54 -8.73 -11.27
N GLN A 82 8.72 -9.67 -12.18
CA GLN A 82 9.98 -9.80 -12.93
C GLN A 82 10.09 -8.70 -13.98
N GLY A 83 11.27 -8.06 -14.08
CA GLY A 83 11.53 -6.91 -14.96
C GLY A 83 11.41 -5.57 -14.25
N ASP A 84 11.92 -4.51 -14.89
CA ASP A 84 11.64 -3.13 -14.49
C ASP A 84 10.33 -2.65 -15.16
N HIS A 85 9.31 -2.47 -14.32
CA HIS A 85 7.98 -2.06 -14.72
C HIS A 85 7.48 -0.87 -13.90
N ARG A 86 8.36 -0.14 -13.20
CA ARG A 86 7.99 0.91 -12.24
C ARG A 86 6.94 1.89 -12.78
N TYR A 87 7.23 2.52 -13.91
CA TYR A 87 6.34 3.50 -14.54
C TYR A 87 5.05 2.89 -15.09
N LYS A 88 5.11 1.67 -15.64
CA LYS A 88 3.91 0.97 -16.13
C LYS A 88 2.99 0.59 -14.98
N VAL A 89 3.56 0.13 -13.87
CA VAL A 89 2.81 -0.22 -12.67
C VAL A 89 2.16 1.02 -12.07
N ALA A 90 2.89 2.13 -11.91
CA ALA A 90 2.33 3.39 -11.40
C ALA A 90 1.13 3.85 -12.23
N LYS A 91 1.28 3.86 -13.56
CA LYS A 91 0.19 4.19 -14.49
C LYS A 91 -1.02 3.26 -14.33
N LEU A 92 -0.79 1.95 -14.23
CA LEU A 92 -1.87 0.98 -14.07
C LEU A 92 -2.59 1.12 -12.71
N LEU A 93 -1.86 1.43 -11.65
CA LEU A 93 -2.43 1.69 -10.32
C LEU A 93 -3.36 2.91 -10.36
N ASN A 94 -2.96 3.96 -11.07
CA ASN A 94 -3.80 5.12 -11.28
C ASN A 94 -5.03 4.82 -12.14
N GLU A 95 -4.83 4.35 -13.37
CA GLU A 95 -5.90 4.21 -14.36
C GLU A 95 -6.92 3.11 -14.03
N LYS A 96 -6.49 2.01 -13.39
CA LYS A 96 -7.34 0.83 -13.17
C LYS A 96 -7.70 0.56 -11.71
N TRP A 97 -6.87 1.01 -10.78
CA TRP A 97 -7.04 0.72 -9.35
C TRP A 97 -7.35 1.97 -8.52
N GLY A 98 -7.46 3.14 -9.16
CA GLY A 98 -7.89 4.37 -8.52
C GLY A 98 -6.91 4.93 -7.50
N ILE A 99 -5.63 4.54 -7.58
CA ILE A 99 -4.60 5.08 -6.69
C ILE A 99 -4.08 6.40 -7.28
N PRO A 100 -4.25 7.54 -6.61
CA PRO A 100 -3.78 8.83 -7.12
C PRO A 100 -2.25 8.83 -7.27
N GLU A 101 -1.74 9.52 -8.29
CA GLU A 101 -0.29 9.60 -8.52
C GLU A 101 0.44 10.24 -7.34
N GLU A 102 -0.21 11.14 -6.59
CA GLU A 102 0.39 11.75 -5.40
C GLU A 102 0.66 10.75 -4.26
N GLN A 103 -0.04 9.61 -4.26
CA GLN A 103 0.18 8.54 -3.29
C GLN A 103 1.19 7.49 -3.79
N ILE A 104 1.77 7.67 -4.98
CA ILE A 104 2.71 6.70 -5.56
C ILE A 104 4.13 7.26 -5.53
N GLU A 105 5.00 6.59 -4.80
CA GLU A 105 6.43 6.86 -4.76
C GLU A 105 7.17 5.87 -5.65
N ILE A 106 7.92 6.38 -6.62
CA ILE A 106 8.76 5.58 -7.52
C ILE A 106 10.23 5.81 -7.17
N GLU A 107 10.98 4.73 -6.94
CA GLU A 107 12.44 4.73 -6.71
C GLU A 107 13.21 4.04 -7.82
#